data_AF-A0A8J8BYB3-F1
#
_entry.id   AF-A0A8J8BYB3-F1
#
_cell.length_a   1.000
_cell.length_b   1.000
_cell.length_c   1.000
_cell.angle_alpha   90.00
_cell.angle_beta   90.00
_cell.angle_gamma   90.00
#
_symmetry.space_group_name_H-M   'P 1'
#
loop_
_entity.id
_entity.type
_entity.pdbx_description
1 polymer ?
#
loop_
_entity_poly.entity_id
_entity_poly.type
_entity_poly.pdbx_seq_one_letter_code
_entity_poly.pdbx_strand_id
1 'polypeptide(L)'
;VENHIWFWWPEGIAGFEFDENGNLLYIVDGIPSQYGELISSSVQKEFQMLPLTGEFTYWHPIKEGGIGGFWLKHYAVKKLKQPWGTVYPGVDFEYKLNKGKHITEATKEDLKYFKDQPFDPPLEDYVWKMQKNGLQGIKFDKKGYARYIVHGIPGTYSLNDVPLSGEYTVWYPISPKSEEGYWLKHVAVKEFRMSWGRITPGVDLNYTSEYNLKDLAKKDLTGYKNQPFYPPLKYHAWKKENDHLYGFQFDRKGKVLYIIDGIAGTYSLDDVPYSGEYTVWRPVNPTSSQGYWLRYTAVTTIEMPWEKITPGVNYDYYEGKSIEDLPKDNTFTLEPFTDFALKNHIWKRKGDELYGAQFDEKGNLLYLVHGLPGTYSLNDVPLFGEYVVWFPIKEGAEEGFWLKYTAVSEFKMEWGHVTHGIDLYYYQEEGRGISWLTRDHYKEGWDLRKLLKYFWSLINQR
;
A
#
# COMPACT_ATOMS: atom_id res chain seq x y z
N VAL A 1 14.95 -6.22 -21.76
CA VAL A 1 15.95 -6.63 -20.74
C VAL A 1 16.13 -8.13 -20.89
N GLU A 2 17.37 -8.63 -20.90
CA GLU A 2 17.62 -10.08 -20.95
C GLU A 2 17.00 -10.76 -19.71
N ASN A 3 16.59 -12.01 -19.85
CA ASN A 3 15.92 -12.80 -18.80
C ASN A 3 14.57 -12.28 -18.29
N HIS A 4 13.92 -11.40 -19.03
CA HIS A 4 12.58 -10.93 -18.68
C HIS A 4 11.54 -11.39 -19.69
N ILE A 5 10.34 -11.69 -19.19
CA ILE A 5 9.12 -11.73 -19.99
C ILE A 5 8.35 -10.45 -19.69
N TRP A 6 8.02 -9.67 -20.71
CA TRP A 6 7.32 -8.39 -20.58
C TRP A 6 5.95 -8.44 -21.23
N PHE A 7 5.00 -7.77 -20.58
CA PHE A 7 3.66 -7.51 -21.08
C PHE A 7 3.46 -6.01 -21.08
N TRP A 8 3.10 -5.44 -22.23
CA TRP A 8 2.95 -4.00 -22.39
C TRP A 8 1.55 -3.68 -22.95
N TRP A 9 0.95 -2.63 -22.40
CA TRP A 9 -0.31 -2.01 -22.83
C TRP A 9 -0.20 -0.48 -22.70
N PRO A 10 -1.14 0.31 -23.24
CA PRO A 10 -1.05 1.78 -23.19
C PRO A 10 -0.84 2.33 -21.77
N GLU A 11 -1.49 1.72 -20.78
CA GLU A 11 -1.52 2.16 -19.39
C GLU A 11 -0.33 1.73 -18.51
N GLY A 12 0.53 0.83 -18.96
CA GLY A 12 1.49 0.17 -18.08
C GLY A 12 2.28 -0.95 -18.72
N ILE A 13 3.24 -1.44 -17.96
CA ILE A 13 4.01 -2.63 -18.28
C ILE A 13 4.04 -3.52 -17.04
N ALA A 14 3.99 -4.83 -17.23
CA ALA A 14 4.35 -5.77 -16.19
C ALA A 14 5.27 -6.83 -16.76
N GLY A 15 5.89 -7.60 -15.89
CA GLY A 15 6.75 -8.67 -16.34
C GLY A 15 7.19 -9.59 -15.23
N PHE A 16 8.01 -10.53 -15.65
CA PHE A 16 8.66 -11.51 -14.79
C PHE A 16 10.14 -11.50 -15.11
N GLU A 17 10.97 -11.42 -14.07
CA GLU A 17 12.42 -11.57 -14.17
C GLU A 17 12.84 -12.95 -13.69
N PHE A 18 13.75 -13.58 -14.44
CA PHE A 18 14.25 -14.92 -14.15
C PHE A 18 15.77 -14.93 -13.97
N ASP A 19 16.28 -15.92 -13.25
CA ASP A 19 17.71 -16.24 -13.28
C ASP A 19 18.11 -17.00 -14.55
N GLU A 20 19.40 -17.32 -14.65
CA GLU A 20 19.99 -18.09 -15.77
C GLU A 20 19.43 -19.52 -15.90
N ASN A 21 18.89 -20.07 -14.81
CA ASN A 21 18.27 -21.40 -14.79
C ASN A 21 16.75 -21.32 -15.06
N GLY A 22 16.22 -20.11 -15.31
CA GLY A 22 14.81 -19.90 -15.57
C GLY A 22 13.93 -19.84 -14.33
N ASN A 23 14.48 -19.73 -13.11
CA ASN A 23 13.67 -19.60 -11.90
C ASN A 23 13.17 -18.15 -11.73
N LEU A 24 11.92 -17.97 -11.31
CA LEU A 24 11.36 -16.63 -11.07
C LEU A 24 12.11 -15.93 -9.92
N LEU A 25 12.48 -14.68 -10.15
CA LEU A 25 13.13 -13.78 -9.18
C LEU A 25 12.21 -12.64 -8.78
N TYR A 26 11.64 -11.95 -9.77
CA TYR A 26 10.79 -10.78 -9.55
C TYR A 26 9.51 -10.83 -10.37
N ILE A 27 8.43 -10.34 -9.79
CA ILE A 27 7.32 -9.75 -10.54
C ILE A 27 7.64 -8.28 -10.72
N VAL A 28 7.47 -7.77 -11.93
CA VAL A 28 7.67 -6.37 -12.24
C VAL A 28 6.33 -5.74 -12.56
N ASP A 29 6.02 -4.64 -11.89
CA ASP A 29 4.95 -3.73 -12.26
C ASP A 29 5.58 -2.41 -12.71
N GLY A 30 4.96 -1.73 -13.65
CA GLY A 30 5.52 -0.57 -14.29
C GLY A 30 4.47 0.41 -14.77
N ILE A 31 4.63 1.65 -14.35
CA ILE A 31 3.86 2.77 -14.88
C ILE A 31 4.68 3.48 -15.95
N PRO A 32 4.07 3.87 -17.07
CA PRO A 32 4.78 4.64 -18.07
C PRO A 32 5.20 5.97 -17.43
N SER A 33 6.38 6.47 -17.76
CA SER A 33 6.80 7.83 -17.37
C SER A 33 6.06 8.92 -18.18
N GLN A 34 4.76 8.69 -18.43
CA GLN A 34 3.84 9.07 -19.49
C GLN A 34 3.86 8.27 -20.81
N TYR A 35 2.63 7.94 -21.17
CA TYR A 35 1.99 7.22 -22.27
C TYR A 35 2.41 7.70 -23.66
N GLY A 36 2.92 6.78 -24.48
CA GLY A 36 2.89 6.91 -25.93
C GLY A 36 1.80 6.01 -26.48
N GLU A 37 0.58 6.52 -26.63
CA GLU A 37 -0.30 5.92 -27.63
C GLU A 37 0.36 6.11 -29.00
N LEU A 38 0.00 5.22 -29.93
CA LEU A 38 0.13 5.36 -31.38
C LEU A 38 -0.59 6.62 -31.94
N ILE A 39 -0.48 7.77 -31.27
CA ILE A 39 -1.19 9.01 -31.58
C ILE A 39 -0.19 10.11 -31.96
N SER A 40 -0.53 10.75 -33.07
CA SER A 40 0.25 11.66 -33.90
C SER A 40 1.00 12.78 -33.17
N SER A 41 2.32 12.74 -33.28
CA SER A 41 3.26 13.81 -33.72
C SER A 41 3.01 15.32 -33.48
N SER A 42 2.27 15.78 -32.48
CA SER A 42 2.33 17.21 -32.10
C SER A 42 2.35 17.54 -30.60
N VAL A 43 2.46 16.54 -29.72
CA VAL A 43 2.61 16.75 -28.26
C VAL A 43 3.76 15.90 -27.72
N GLN A 44 4.99 16.44 -27.85
CA GLN A 44 6.23 15.89 -27.28
C GLN A 44 6.51 16.52 -25.90
N LYS A 45 6.85 15.71 -24.87
CA LYS A 45 7.99 15.91 -23.93
C LYS A 45 7.99 15.01 -22.66
N GLU A 46 9.02 14.18 -22.46
CA GLU A 46 9.72 13.75 -21.21
C GLU A 46 8.97 13.18 -19.96
N PHE A 47 9.76 12.77 -18.93
CA PHE A 47 9.40 12.15 -17.63
C PHE A 47 8.31 12.89 -16.82
N GLN A 48 7.03 12.50 -16.91
CA GLN A 48 5.99 13.45 -16.49
C GLN A 48 5.20 13.22 -15.19
N MET A 49 5.23 12.04 -14.56
CA MET A 49 4.71 11.87 -13.19
C MET A 49 5.65 10.99 -12.38
N LEU A 50 6.03 11.46 -11.19
CA LEU A 50 6.71 10.62 -10.22
C LEU A 50 5.68 9.64 -9.62
N PRO A 51 6.10 8.41 -9.31
CA PRO A 51 5.22 7.44 -8.67
C PRO A 51 4.81 7.94 -7.30
N LEU A 52 3.49 8.09 -7.09
CA LEU A 52 2.91 8.62 -5.86
C LEU A 52 3.22 7.76 -4.63
N THR A 53 3.42 6.46 -4.83
CA THR A 53 3.66 5.49 -3.75
C THR A 53 5.12 5.41 -3.33
N GLY A 54 6.05 5.96 -4.13
CA GLY A 54 7.50 5.81 -3.95
C GLY A 54 8.02 4.38 -4.10
N GLU A 55 7.16 3.43 -4.48
CA GLU A 55 7.54 2.03 -4.67
C GLU A 55 8.10 1.73 -6.06
N PHE A 56 7.81 2.60 -7.05
CA PHE A 56 8.45 2.50 -8.36
C PHE A 56 9.77 3.28 -8.35
N THR A 57 10.82 2.68 -7.81
CA THR A 57 12.09 3.39 -7.57
C THR A 57 13.05 3.38 -8.75
N TYR A 58 12.80 2.55 -9.77
CA TYR A 58 13.73 2.34 -10.87
C TYR A 58 13.13 2.77 -12.21
N TRP A 59 13.80 3.67 -12.93
CA TRP A 59 13.38 4.08 -14.28
C TRP A 59 14.18 3.34 -15.35
N HIS A 60 13.47 2.74 -16.31
CA HIS A 60 14.08 2.09 -17.47
C HIS A 60 13.63 2.74 -18.78
N PRO A 61 14.55 3.16 -19.66
CA PRO A 61 14.20 3.69 -20.98
C PRO A 61 13.64 2.60 -21.91
N ILE A 62 12.72 2.94 -22.81
CA ILE A 62 12.27 2.04 -23.89
C ILE A 62 13.42 1.76 -24.87
N LYS A 63 14.17 2.82 -25.19
CA LYS A 63 15.34 2.78 -26.07
C LYS A 63 16.48 3.56 -25.44
N GLU A 64 17.69 3.06 -25.56
CA GLU A 64 18.90 3.73 -25.08
C GLU A 64 18.99 5.16 -25.65
N GLY A 65 19.23 6.14 -24.77
CA GLY A 65 19.23 7.57 -25.10
C GLY A 65 17.84 8.19 -25.37
N GLY A 66 16.76 7.41 -25.26
CA GLY A 66 15.39 7.87 -25.43
C GLY A 66 14.83 8.57 -24.19
N ILE A 67 13.88 9.48 -24.41
CA ILE A 67 13.20 10.25 -23.35
C ILE A 67 11.94 9.56 -22.79
N GLY A 68 11.57 8.40 -23.36
CA GLY A 68 10.42 7.59 -22.93
C GLY A 68 10.88 6.32 -22.20
N GLY A 69 10.16 5.95 -21.14
CA GLY A 69 10.50 4.82 -20.28
C GLY A 69 9.37 4.45 -19.35
N PHE A 70 9.67 3.54 -18.43
CA PHE A 70 8.77 3.09 -17.38
C PHE A 70 9.43 3.29 -16.03
N TRP A 71 8.65 3.77 -15.05
CA TRP A 71 8.98 3.61 -13.65
C TRP A 71 8.55 2.22 -13.25
N LEU A 72 9.47 1.44 -12.71
CA LEU A 72 9.31 0.03 -12.40
C LEU A 72 9.38 -0.19 -10.89
N LYS A 73 8.50 -1.05 -10.43
CA LYS A 73 8.43 -1.62 -9.09
C LYS A 73 8.75 -3.10 -9.23
N HIS A 74 9.80 -3.55 -8.56
CA HIS A 74 10.22 -4.96 -8.59
C HIS A 74 9.83 -5.61 -7.27
N TYR A 75 9.01 -6.65 -7.34
CA TYR A 75 8.61 -7.46 -6.19
C TYR A 75 9.42 -8.74 -6.21
N ALA A 76 10.36 -8.88 -5.28
CA ALA A 76 11.04 -10.14 -5.08
C ALA A 76 10.03 -11.19 -4.61
N VAL A 77 9.98 -12.34 -5.27
CA VAL A 77 9.06 -13.44 -4.88
C VAL A 77 9.65 -14.36 -3.84
N LYS A 78 10.95 -14.22 -3.56
CA LYS A 78 11.73 -15.05 -2.63
C LYS A 78 12.90 -14.24 -2.08
N LYS A 79 13.63 -14.81 -1.11
CA LYS A 79 14.87 -14.22 -0.62
C LYS A 79 15.96 -14.31 -1.69
N LEU A 80 16.55 -13.18 -2.07
CA LEU A 80 17.56 -13.07 -3.11
C LEU A 80 18.87 -12.48 -2.56
N LYS A 81 20.00 -12.90 -3.14
CA LYS A 81 21.31 -12.25 -2.94
C LYS A 81 21.63 -11.42 -4.18
N GLN A 82 21.57 -10.10 -4.06
CA GLN A 82 21.87 -9.16 -5.13
C GLN A 82 23.18 -8.40 -4.87
N PRO A 83 23.78 -7.77 -5.90
CA PRO A 83 24.97 -6.95 -5.72
C PRO A 83 24.81 -5.80 -4.71
N TRP A 84 23.58 -5.30 -4.53
CA TRP A 84 23.26 -4.25 -3.55
C TRP A 84 22.89 -4.78 -2.16
N GLY A 85 22.66 -6.08 -1.99
CA GLY A 85 22.38 -6.66 -0.68
C GLY A 85 21.48 -7.89 -0.70
N THR A 86 21.04 -8.30 0.49
CA THR A 86 20.01 -9.33 0.63
C THR A 86 18.64 -8.70 0.47
N VAL A 87 17.87 -9.19 -0.49
CA VAL A 87 16.50 -8.77 -0.75
C VAL A 87 15.56 -9.83 -0.19
N TYR A 88 14.56 -9.41 0.57
CA TYR A 88 13.52 -10.28 1.10
C TYR A 88 12.27 -10.21 0.21
N PRO A 89 11.37 -11.22 0.23
CA PRO A 89 10.09 -11.15 -0.44
C PRO A 89 9.37 -9.81 -0.22
N GLY A 90 8.87 -9.21 -1.29
CA GLY A 90 8.27 -7.88 -1.29
C GLY A 90 9.00 -6.90 -2.21
N VAL A 91 8.72 -5.61 -2.04
CA VAL A 91 9.25 -4.56 -2.92
C VAL A 91 10.75 -4.37 -2.71
N ASP A 92 11.53 -4.52 -3.78
CA ASP A 92 12.97 -4.24 -3.83
C ASP A 92 13.20 -2.76 -4.15
N PHE A 93 13.22 -1.93 -3.11
CA PHE A 93 13.45 -0.49 -3.23
C PHE A 93 14.86 -0.12 -3.67
N GLU A 94 15.81 -1.07 -3.74
CA GLU A 94 17.19 -0.81 -4.14
C GLU A 94 17.56 -1.45 -5.49
N TYR A 95 16.56 -1.92 -6.23
CA TYR A 95 16.74 -2.61 -7.49
C TYR A 95 17.52 -1.78 -8.53
N LYS A 96 18.53 -2.40 -9.16
CA LYS A 96 19.38 -1.77 -10.18
C LYS A 96 19.68 -2.70 -11.34
N LEU A 97 19.43 -2.26 -12.57
CA LEU A 97 19.93 -2.90 -13.80
C LEU A 97 20.92 -2.01 -14.54
N ASN A 98 21.74 -2.63 -15.39
CA ASN A 98 22.84 -2.00 -16.13
C ASN A 98 22.44 -0.92 -17.16
N LYS A 99 21.17 -0.50 -17.26
CA LYS A 99 20.69 0.40 -18.34
C LYS A 99 19.64 1.45 -17.93
N GLY A 100 19.29 1.54 -16.66
CA GLY A 100 18.34 2.54 -16.16
C GLY A 100 18.91 3.32 -14.99
N LYS A 101 18.07 4.15 -14.39
CA LYS A 101 18.46 5.02 -13.28
C LYS A 101 17.59 4.72 -12.08
N HIS A 102 18.22 4.54 -10.94
CA HIS A 102 17.49 4.55 -9.69
C HIS A 102 17.09 5.99 -9.33
N ILE A 103 15.91 6.22 -8.75
CA ILE A 103 15.44 7.57 -8.38
C ILE A 103 16.42 8.31 -7.46
N THR A 104 17.18 7.56 -6.66
CA THR A 104 18.20 8.11 -5.74
C THR A 104 19.43 8.66 -6.45
N GLU A 105 19.60 8.34 -7.73
CA GLU A 105 20.65 8.83 -8.63
C GLU A 105 20.17 10.05 -9.43
N ALA A 106 18.89 10.41 -9.34
CA ALA A 106 18.37 11.62 -9.97
C ALA A 106 19.04 12.86 -9.35
N THR A 107 19.47 13.79 -10.20
CA THR A 107 19.96 15.11 -9.81
C THR A 107 18.94 16.21 -10.10
N LYS A 108 19.19 17.43 -9.66
CA LYS A 108 18.34 18.58 -10.00
C LYS A 108 18.31 18.84 -11.51
N GLU A 109 19.42 18.57 -12.21
CA GLU A 109 19.55 18.70 -13.66
C GLU A 109 18.69 17.69 -14.43
N ASP A 110 18.54 16.46 -13.90
CA ASP A 110 17.62 15.46 -14.44
C ASP A 110 16.15 15.94 -14.39
N LEU A 111 15.85 16.94 -13.55
CA LEU A 111 14.52 17.47 -13.30
C LEU A 111 14.35 18.91 -13.81
N LYS A 112 15.01 19.25 -14.92
CA LYS A 112 15.00 20.59 -15.56
C LYS A 112 13.62 21.17 -15.90
N TYR A 113 12.53 20.40 -15.78
CA TYR A 113 11.15 20.86 -15.96
C TYR A 113 10.34 20.93 -14.65
N PHE A 114 10.88 20.45 -13.54
CA PHE A 114 10.38 20.74 -12.19
C PHE A 114 10.89 22.13 -11.79
N LYS A 115 10.34 23.15 -12.44
CA LYS A 115 10.71 24.57 -12.28
C LYS A 115 9.66 25.39 -11.58
N ASP A 116 8.56 24.76 -11.18
CA ASP A 116 7.52 25.47 -10.47
C ASP A 116 8.05 25.89 -9.10
N GLN A 117 7.61 27.04 -8.64
CA GLN A 117 7.99 27.59 -7.36
C GLN A 117 6.71 27.93 -6.59
N PRO A 118 6.03 26.91 -6.03
CA PRO A 118 4.75 27.10 -5.34
C PRO A 118 4.91 27.77 -3.95
N PHE A 119 6.14 28.02 -3.51
CA PHE A 119 6.46 28.58 -2.20
C PHE A 119 7.34 29.83 -2.32
N ASP A 120 7.02 30.85 -1.53
CA ASP A 120 7.78 32.08 -1.36
C ASP A 120 7.99 32.37 0.13
N PRO A 121 9.21 32.18 0.69
CA PRO A 121 10.45 31.88 -0.03
C PRO A 121 10.52 30.43 -0.54
N PRO A 122 11.32 30.16 -1.58
CA PRO A 122 11.51 28.82 -2.09
C PRO A 122 12.17 27.89 -1.06
N LEU A 123 11.73 26.63 -1.06
CA LEU A 123 12.35 25.57 -0.26
C LEU A 123 13.62 25.06 -0.98
N GLU A 124 14.80 25.43 -0.49
CA GLU A 124 16.11 25.29 -1.19
C GLU A 124 16.46 23.86 -1.66
N ASP A 125 16.05 22.85 -0.89
CA ASP A 125 16.36 21.43 -1.16
C ASP A 125 15.27 20.72 -1.97
N TYR A 126 14.30 21.45 -2.51
CA TYR A 126 13.18 20.89 -3.25
C TYR A 126 13.19 21.32 -4.71
N VAL A 127 12.63 20.46 -5.55
CA VAL A 127 12.17 20.82 -6.90
C VAL A 127 10.73 20.40 -7.04
N TRP A 128 9.95 21.19 -7.77
CA TRP A 128 8.50 21.08 -7.78
C TRP A 128 7.93 21.09 -9.19
N LYS A 129 6.81 20.38 -9.34
CA LYS A 129 5.96 20.39 -10.51
C LYS A 129 4.50 20.44 -10.07
N MET A 130 3.80 21.49 -10.51
CA MET A 130 2.38 21.65 -10.35
C MET A 130 1.64 20.60 -11.17
N GLN A 131 0.62 20.03 -10.57
CA GLN A 131 -0.31 19.08 -11.19
C GLN A 131 -1.71 19.69 -11.18
N LYS A 132 -2.61 19.16 -12.00
CA LYS A 132 -4.00 19.66 -12.11
C LYS A 132 -4.70 19.78 -10.74
N ASN A 133 -4.45 18.81 -9.84
CA ASN A 133 -5.11 18.71 -8.53
C ASN A 133 -4.12 18.68 -7.36
N GLY A 134 -2.88 19.15 -7.54
CA GLY A 134 -1.89 19.06 -6.48
C GLY A 134 -0.48 19.42 -6.89
N LEU A 135 0.47 18.95 -6.10
CA LEU A 135 1.88 19.27 -6.21
C LEU A 135 2.70 17.99 -6.16
N GLN A 136 3.71 17.87 -7.02
CA GLN A 136 4.71 16.81 -6.93
C GLN A 136 6.09 17.42 -6.78
N GLY A 137 6.95 16.80 -6.00
CA GLY A 137 8.32 17.26 -5.85
C GLY A 137 9.28 16.17 -5.45
N ILE A 138 10.55 16.54 -5.46
CA ILE A 138 11.63 15.73 -4.91
C ILE A 138 12.38 16.57 -3.89
N LYS A 139 12.61 15.99 -2.72
CA LYS A 139 13.54 16.54 -1.73
C LYS A 139 14.91 15.89 -1.90
N PHE A 140 15.93 16.74 -2.01
CA PHE A 140 17.33 16.35 -2.06
C PHE A 140 17.99 16.47 -0.69
N ASP A 141 19.07 15.74 -0.48
CA ASP A 141 20.00 16.03 0.60
C ASP A 141 21.02 17.11 0.19
N LYS A 142 21.84 17.56 1.15
CA LYS A 142 22.90 18.56 0.93
C LYS A 142 23.95 18.14 -0.11
N LYS A 143 24.03 16.86 -0.45
CA LYS A 143 24.96 16.33 -1.45
C LYS A 143 24.30 16.23 -2.84
N GLY A 144 23.01 16.61 -2.96
CA GLY A 144 22.26 16.58 -4.20
C GLY A 144 21.61 15.24 -4.53
N TYR A 145 21.54 14.29 -3.59
CA TYR A 145 20.87 13.01 -3.82
C TYR A 145 19.40 13.05 -3.42
N ALA A 146 18.52 12.49 -4.24
CA ALA A 146 17.11 12.36 -3.89
C ALA A 146 16.93 11.52 -2.62
N ARG A 147 16.02 11.97 -1.75
CA ARG A 147 15.67 11.32 -0.48
C ARG A 147 14.19 11.06 -0.36
N TYR A 148 13.37 11.99 -0.82
CA TYR A 148 11.92 11.85 -0.79
C TYR A 148 11.31 12.19 -2.13
N ILE A 149 10.34 11.39 -2.56
CA ILE A 149 9.27 11.85 -3.44
C ILE A 149 8.23 12.52 -2.53
N VAL A 150 7.75 13.69 -2.95
CA VAL A 150 6.85 14.52 -2.16
C VAL A 150 5.59 14.76 -2.94
N HIS A 151 4.44 14.52 -2.30
CA HIS A 151 3.14 14.83 -2.87
C HIS A 151 2.45 15.88 -2.01
N GLY A 152 1.84 16.88 -2.65
CA GLY A 152 1.14 17.96 -2.00
C GLY A 152 -0.32 18.03 -2.42
N ILE A 153 -1.23 18.08 -1.45
CA ILE A 153 -2.65 18.38 -1.68
C ILE A 153 -2.91 19.82 -1.20
N PRO A 154 -3.52 20.69 -2.02
CA PRO A 154 -3.82 22.05 -1.61
C PRO A 154 -4.83 22.06 -0.45
N GLY A 155 -4.65 22.99 0.48
CA GLY A 155 -5.56 23.18 1.61
C GLY A 155 -5.02 24.18 2.63
N THR A 156 -5.80 24.43 3.67
CA THR A 156 -5.39 25.32 4.78
C THR A 156 -4.77 24.52 5.93
N TYR A 157 -4.03 25.21 6.81
CA TYR A 157 -3.52 24.61 8.06
C TYR A 157 -4.64 24.49 9.11
N SER A 158 -5.59 23.60 8.82
CA SER A 158 -6.78 23.38 9.63
C SER A 158 -7.16 21.91 9.59
N LEU A 159 -7.72 21.40 10.69
CA LEU A 159 -8.21 20.02 10.76
C LEU A 159 -9.35 19.73 9.78
N ASN A 160 -10.08 20.75 9.32
CA ASN A 160 -11.14 20.55 8.33
C ASN A 160 -10.59 20.21 6.93
N ASP A 161 -9.32 20.55 6.66
CA ASP A 161 -8.67 20.42 5.35
C ASP A 161 -7.56 19.36 5.34
N VAL A 162 -7.34 18.66 6.46
CA VAL A 162 -6.36 17.57 6.55
C VAL A 162 -6.79 16.42 5.64
N PRO A 163 -5.92 15.94 4.74
CA PRO A 163 -6.19 14.72 3.98
C PRO A 163 -6.39 13.50 4.89
N LEU A 164 -7.41 12.71 4.60
CA LEU A 164 -7.93 11.67 5.49
C LEU A 164 -7.05 10.42 5.57
N SER A 165 -6.00 10.30 4.75
CA SER A 165 -5.12 9.12 4.75
C SER A 165 -4.15 9.03 5.93
N GLY A 166 -3.95 10.13 6.69
CA GLY A 166 -2.96 10.21 7.76
C GLY A 166 -1.49 10.19 7.30
N GLU A 167 -1.26 10.06 5.99
CA GLU A 167 0.06 10.08 5.37
C GLU A 167 0.58 11.49 5.09
N TYR A 168 -0.31 12.49 5.13
CA TYR A 168 0.01 13.90 4.92
C TYR A 168 0.23 14.57 6.28
N THR A 169 1.45 14.49 6.77
CA THR A 169 1.78 14.86 8.16
C THR A 169 2.25 16.31 8.31
N VAL A 170 2.62 16.97 7.21
CA VAL A 170 3.16 18.33 7.23
C VAL A 170 2.34 19.24 6.34
N TRP A 171 2.19 20.50 6.75
CA TRP A 171 1.65 21.54 5.89
C TRP A 171 2.72 22.60 5.59
N TYR A 172 2.70 23.17 4.39
CA TYR A 172 3.54 24.32 4.04
C TYR A 172 2.69 25.42 3.42
N PRO A 173 2.76 26.67 3.93
CA PRO A 173 2.05 27.79 3.33
C PRO A 173 2.70 28.20 2.01
N ILE A 174 1.90 28.72 1.06
CA ILE A 174 2.44 29.32 -0.19
C ILE A 174 3.39 30.49 0.12
N SER A 175 3.08 31.28 1.16
CA SER A 175 3.97 32.32 1.70
C SER A 175 3.77 32.47 3.21
N PRO A 176 4.73 33.03 3.99
CA PRO A 176 4.65 33.10 5.44
C PRO A 176 3.36 33.69 6.05
N LYS A 177 2.57 34.42 5.26
CA LYS A 177 1.30 35.03 5.68
C LYS A 177 0.07 34.42 5.00
N SER A 178 0.26 33.43 4.14
CA SER A 178 -0.80 32.78 3.39
C SER A 178 -1.58 31.82 4.28
N GLU A 179 -2.91 31.86 4.20
CA GLU A 179 -3.78 30.83 4.79
C GLU A 179 -3.87 29.59 3.89
N GLU A 180 -3.51 29.74 2.61
CA GLU A 180 -3.43 28.66 1.63
C GLU A 180 -2.03 28.05 1.58
N GLY A 181 -1.98 26.74 1.39
CA GLY A 181 -0.77 25.95 1.36
C GLY A 181 -0.99 24.55 0.81
N TYR A 182 -0.04 23.66 1.09
CA TYR A 182 -0.10 22.27 0.70
C TYR A 182 0.16 21.36 1.90
N TRP A 183 -0.75 20.41 2.11
CA TRP A 183 -0.49 19.23 2.92
C TRP A 183 0.44 18.29 2.17
N LEU A 184 1.58 17.96 2.75
CA LEU A 184 2.66 17.20 2.14
C LEU A 184 2.76 15.80 2.73
N LYS A 185 2.85 14.81 1.85
CA LYS A 185 3.25 13.42 2.10
C LYS A 185 4.69 13.25 1.62
N HIS A 186 5.58 12.84 2.53
CA HIS A 186 6.99 12.56 2.23
C HIS A 186 7.20 11.05 2.14
N VAL A 187 7.55 10.58 0.95
CA VAL A 187 7.81 9.16 0.69
C VAL A 187 9.30 8.95 0.50
N ALA A 188 9.94 8.32 1.47
CA ALA A 188 11.34 7.96 1.43
C ALA A 188 11.58 6.92 0.33
N VAL A 189 12.55 7.18 -0.54
CA VAL A 189 12.85 6.29 -1.69
C VAL A 189 13.96 5.28 -1.42
N LYS A 190 14.60 5.37 -0.24
CA LYS A 190 15.64 4.45 0.22
C LYS A 190 15.84 4.59 1.72
N GLU A 191 16.67 3.73 2.30
CA GLU A 191 17.09 3.88 3.69
C GLU A 191 18.11 5.02 3.88
N PHE A 192 17.93 5.82 4.93
CA PHE A 192 18.92 6.82 5.39
C PHE A 192 18.65 7.24 6.85
N ARG A 193 19.51 8.11 7.40
CA ARG A 193 19.38 8.65 8.75
C ARG A 193 19.10 10.14 8.73
N MET A 194 18.11 10.57 9.50
CA MET A 194 17.77 11.97 9.78
C MET A 194 18.02 12.28 11.27
N SER A 195 17.85 13.55 11.67
CA SER A 195 17.98 13.94 13.08
C SER A 195 16.96 13.27 14.00
N TRP A 196 15.81 12.85 13.46
CA TRP A 196 14.75 12.16 14.19
C TRP A 196 14.83 10.63 14.16
N GLY A 197 15.72 10.03 13.36
CA GLY A 197 15.88 8.57 13.36
C GLY A 197 16.34 7.96 12.05
N ARG A 198 16.31 6.63 12.01
CA ARG A 198 16.48 5.82 10.80
C ARG A 198 15.18 5.86 10.00
N ILE A 199 15.28 6.17 8.72
CA ILE A 199 14.16 6.24 7.78
C ILE A 199 14.26 5.02 6.88
N THR A 200 13.18 4.25 6.81
CA THR A 200 13.01 3.15 5.86
C THR A 200 12.25 3.65 4.63
N PRO A 201 12.39 2.99 3.46
CA PRO A 201 11.56 3.30 2.31
C PRO A 201 10.06 3.26 2.64
N GLY A 202 9.27 4.14 2.01
CA GLY A 202 7.85 4.32 2.29
C GLY A 202 7.52 5.67 2.91
N VAL A 203 6.30 5.83 3.43
CA VAL A 203 5.81 7.11 3.98
C VAL A 203 6.51 7.42 5.31
N ASP A 204 7.20 8.56 5.38
CA ASP A 204 7.85 9.03 6.60
C ASP A 204 6.88 9.81 7.47
N LEU A 205 6.11 9.09 8.28
CA LEU A 205 5.17 9.67 9.25
C LEU A 205 5.85 10.44 10.38
N ASN A 206 7.17 10.27 10.56
CA ASN A 206 7.96 10.98 11.55
C ASN A 206 8.55 12.29 11.02
N TYR A 207 8.31 12.63 9.75
CA TYR A 207 8.84 13.85 9.16
C TYR A 207 8.36 15.09 9.92
N THR A 208 9.30 15.96 10.29
CA THR A 208 9.02 17.16 11.10
C THR A 208 9.24 18.45 10.32
N SER A 209 8.34 19.42 10.52
CA SER A 209 8.40 20.79 10.00
C SER A 209 7.76 21.74 11.04
N GLU A 210 7.76 23.05 10.76
CA GLU A 210 7.10 24.08 11.57
C GLU A 210 5.59 23.84 11.73
N TYR A 211 4.91 23.48 10.64
CA TYR A 211 3.47 23.16 10.65
C TYR A 211 3.28 21.67 10.46
N ASN A 212 2.88 20.98 11.53
CA ASN A 212 2.69 19.55 11.55
C ASN A 212 1.28 19.19 12.00
N LEU A 213 0.72 18.13 11.43
CA LEU A 213 -0.59 17.61 11.78
C LEU A 213 -0.74 17.36 13.29
N LYS A 214 0.28 16.81 13.94
CA LYS A 214 0.26 16.54 15.39
C LYS A 214 0.15 17.81 16.24
N ASP A 215 0.51 18.95 15.67
CA ASP A 215 0.48 20.24 16.34
C ASP A 215 -0.86 20.97 16.17
N LEU A 216 -1.75 20.48 15.30
CA LEU A 216 -3.11 20.96 15.24
C LEU A 216 -3.87 20.60 16.53
N ALA A 217 -4.69 21.55 16.97
CA ALA A 217 -5.55 21.40 18.14
C ALA A 217 -7.02 21.42 17.73
N LYS A 218 -7.87 20.75 18.50
CA LYS A 218 -9.32 20.75 18.36
C LYS A 218 -9.87 22.16 18.56
N LYS A 219 -9.93 22.95 17.49
CA LYS A 219 -10.58 24.26 17.41
C LYS A 219 -11.38 24.31 16.11
N ASP A 220 -12.61 24.82 16.19
CA ASP A 220 -13.44 25.16 15.03
C ASP A 220 -13.61 24.06 13.97
N LEU A 221 -13.83 22.81 14.43
CA LEU A 221 -14.18 21.66 13.60
C LEU A 221 -15.63 21.74 13.08
N THR A 222 -15.87 22.64 12.13
CA THR A 222 -17.22 22.92 11.61
C THR A 222 -17.82 21.75 10.83
N GLY A 223 -16.99 20.89 10.23
CA GLY A 223 -17.40 19.70 9.47
C GLY A 223 -17.54 18.41 10.30
N TYR A 224 -17.02 18.36 11.53
CA TYR A 224 -16.98 17.14 12.35
C TYR A 224 -18.03 17.17 13.46
N LYS A 225 -19.31 17.19 13.06
CA LYS A 225 -20.46 17.30 13.97
C LYS A 225 -21.21 16.00 14.18
N ASN A 226 -20.82 14.92 13.48
CA ASN A 226 -21.51 13.65 13.61
C ASN A 226 -21.25 13.02 14.98
N GLN A 227 -22.23 12.26 15.48
CA GLN A 227 -22.10 11.40 16.65
C GLN A 227 -22.53 9.98 16.26
N PRO A 228 -21.66 9.25 15.55
CA PRO A 228 -21.99 7.92 15.01
C PRO A 228 -22.16 6.85 16.09
N PHE A 229 -21.70 7.11 17.32
CA PHE A 229 -21.68 6.17 18.42
C PHE A 229 -22.47 6.68 19.63
N TYR A 230 -23.22 5.78 20.26
CA TYR A 230 -23.84 5.96 21.56
C TYR A 230 -23.33 4.88 22.54
N PRO A 231 -22.87 5.22 23.75
CA PRO A 231 -22.58 6.58 24.20
C PRO A 231 -21.48 7.24 23.35
N PRO A 232 -21.47 8.59 23.24
CA PRO A 232 -20.44 9.30 22.49
C PRO A 232 -19.03 9.03 23.03
N LEU A 233 -18.11 8.88 22.09
CA LEU A 233 -16.69 8.71 22.37
C LEU A 233 -16.05 10.02 22.86
N LYS A 234 -15.45 9.99 24.06
CA LYS A 234 -14.74 11.14 24.62
C LYS A 234 -13.51 11.47 23.80
N TYR A 235 -13.20 12.75 23.64
CA TYR A 235 -12.06 13.24 22.85
C TYR A 235 -12.04 12.78 21.39
N HIS A 236 -13.21 12.48 20.82
CA HIS A 236 -13.33 12.21 19.40
C HIS A 236 -14.10 13.34 18.69
N ALA A 237 -13.89 13.44 17.39
CA ALA A 237 -14.72 14.23 16.48
C ALA A 237 -14.92 13.44 15.19
N TRP A 238 -16.13 13.47 14.63
CA TRP A 238 -16.51 12.60 13.54
C TRP A 238 -17.18 13.36 12.40
N LYS A 239 -16.88 12.94 11.17
CA LYS A 239 -17.48 13.38 9.92
C LYS A 239 -17.91 12.14 9.15
N LYS A 240 -19.17 12.08 8.72
CA LYS A 240 -19.66 11.00 7.87
C LYS A 240 -19.80 11.50 6.44
N GLU A 241 -19.25 10.76 5.48
CA GLU A 241 -19.45 10.99 4.05
C GLU A 241 -19.78 9.66 3.38
N ASN A 242 -20.98 9.56 2.78
CA ASN A 242 -21.51 8.30 2.24
C ASN A 242 -21.45 7.17 3.30
N ASP A 243 -20.84 6.03 2.94
CA ASP A 243 -20.66 4.86 3.81
C ASP A 243 -19.34 4.89 4.61
N HIS A 244 -18.57 5.97 4.46
CA HIS A 244 -17.32 6.17 5.20
C HIS A 244 -17.51 7.07 6.41
N LEU A 245 -16.77 6.75 7.46
CA LEU A 245 -16.71 7.50 8.70
C LEU A 245 -15.28 7.96 8.95
N TYR A 246 -15.08 9.26 8.96
CA TYR A 246 -13.80 9.87 9.26
C TYR A 246 -13.81 10.47 10.65
N GLY A 247 -12.69 10.39 11.34
CA GLY A 247 -12.58 10.94 12.67
C GLY A 247 -11.18 11.32 13.08
N PHE A 248 -11.13 12.05 14.18
CA PHE A 248 -9.92 12.32 14.91
C PHE A 248 -10.11 11.91 16.37
N GLN A 249 -9.07 11.34 16.96
CA GLN A 249 -8.94 11.22 18.40
C GLN A 249 -7.92 12.21 18.90
N PHE A 250 -8.25 12.87 20.01
CA PHE A 250 -7.44 13.91 20.62
C PHE A 250 -6.93 13.50 22.00
N ASP A 251 -5.83 14.11 22.42
CA ASP A 251 -5.38 14.06 23.80
C ASP A 251 -6.24 15.00 24.69
N ARG A 252 -5.95 15.02 26.00
CA ARG A 252 -6.66 15.89 26.96
C ARG A 252 -6.43 17.40 26.71
N LYS A 253 -5.38 17.76 25.98
CA LYS A 253 -5.05 19.14 25.58
C LYS A 253 -5.65 19.51 24.22
N GLY A 254 -6.34 18.57 23.57
CA GLY A 254 -6.96 18.74 22.27
C GLY A 254 -6.02 18.53 21.08
N LYS A 255 -4.80 18.02 21.26
CA LYS A 255 -3.86 17.69 20.17
C LYS A 255 -4.22 16.37 19.50
N VAL A 256 -3.97 16.26 18.20
CA VAL A 256 -4.31 15.03 17.44
C VAL A 256 -3.41 13.88 17.87
N LEU A 257 -4.03 12.75 18.19
CA LEU A 257 -3.36 11.47 18.44
C LEU A 257 -3.52 10.53 17.24
N TYR A 258 -4.76 10.42 16.75
CA TYR A 258 -5.11 9.54 15.64
C TYR A 258 -5.93 10.25 14.59
N ILE A 259 -5.70 9.87 13.34
CA ILE A 259 -6.70 9.92 12.26
C ILE A 259 -7.39 8.57 12.20
N ILE A 260 -8.71 8.60 12.04
CA ILE A 260 -9.55 7.41 12.04
C ILE A 260 -10.31 7.37 10.72
N ASP A 261 -10.20 6.25 10.03
CA ASP A 261 -11.08 5.90 8.91
C ASP A 261 -11.98 4.73 9.32
N GLY A 262 -13.18 4.68 8.77
CA GLY A 262 -14.23 3.79 9.21
C GLY A 262 -15.12 3.34 8.07
N ILE A 263 -15.28 2.03 7.91
CA ILE A 263 -16.16 1.43 6.92
C ILE A 263 -17.38 0.86 7.64
N ALA A 264 -18.59 1.24 7.19
CA ALA A 264 -19.82 0.71 7.78
C ALA A 264 -19.94 -0.81 7.57
N GLY A 265 -20.41 -1.52 8.59
CA GLY A 265 -20.60 -2.97 8.51
C GLY A 265 -20.98 -3.61 9.84
N THR A 266 -21.17 -4.92 9.83
CA THR A 266 -21.42 -5.73 11.02
C THR A 266 -20.14 -6.37 11.57
N TYR A 267 -20.20 -6.83 12.83
CA TYR A 267 -19.12 -7.62 13.42
C TYR A 267 -19.16 -9.07 12.91
N SER A 268 -18.73 -9.27 11.66
CA SER A 268 -18.71 -10.56 10.99
C SER A 268 -17.59 -10.64 9.95
N LEU A 269 -17.24 -11.86 9.54
CA LEU A 269 -16.27 -12.11 8.48
C LEU A 269 -16.77 -11.68 7.08
N ASP A 270 -18.07 -11.46 6.92
CA ASP A 270 -18.67 -11.01 5.67
C ASP A 270 -18.43 -9.52 5.40
N ASP A 271 -18.38 -8.73 6.46
CA ASP A 271 -18.31 -7.26 6.40
C ASP A 271 -16.93 -6.73 6.80
N VAL A 272 -16.02 -7.57 7.29
CA VAL A 272 -14.66 -7.15 7.63
C VAL A 272 -13.87 -6.76 6.37
N PRO A 273 -13.22 -5.59 6.34
CA PRO A 273 -12.31 -5.25 5.25
C PRO A 273 -11.09 -6.19 5.21
N TYR A 274 -10.87 -6.87 4.08
CA TYR A 274 -9.79 -7.85 3.89
C TYR A 274 -8.37 -7.25 3.75
N SER A 275 -8.22 -5.94 4.00
CA SER A 275 -6.91 -5.29 4.08
C SER A 275 -6.14 -5.62 5.35
N GLY A 276 -6.83 -6.05 6.42
CA GLY A 276 -6.24 -6.30 7.74
C GLY A 276 -5.87 -5.04 8.53
N GLU A 277 -6.10 -3.85 7.98
CA GLU A 277 -5.81 -2.58 8.66
C GLU A 277 -6.97 -2.05 9.51
N TYR A 278 -8.19 -2.57 9.30
CA TYR A 278 -9.36 -2.21 10.08
C TYR A 278 -9.54 -3.21 11.23
N THR A 279 -8.79 -3.00 12.31
CA THR A 279 -8.68 -3.98 13.40
C THR A 279 -9.78 -3.87 14.45
N VAL A 280 -10.56 -2.79 14.47
CA VAL A 280 -11.53 -2.54 15.53
C VAL A 280 -12.92 -2.41 14.96
N TRP A 281 -13.86 -3.21 15.43
CA TRP A 281 -15.27 -2.96 15.16
C TRP A 281 -15.94 -2.26 16.33
N ARG A 282 -16.72 -1.21 16.04
CA ARG A 282 -17.51 -0.51 17.04
C ARG A 282 -18.97 -0.40 16.61
N PRO A 283 -19.93 -0.85 17.44
CA PRO A 283 -21.34 -0.73 17.11
C PRO A 283 -21.81 0.72 17.27
N VAL A 284 -22.82 1.14 16.49
CA VAL A 284 -23.41 2.49 16.62
C VAL A 284 -24.07 2.73 17.97
N ASN A 285 -24.52 1.67 18.64
CA ASN A 285 -24.95 1.66 20.05
C ASN A 285 -24.71 0.26 20.64
N PRO A 286 -24.68 0.05 21.97
CA PRO A 286 -24.17 -1.18 22.56
C PRO A 286 -24.93 -2.45 22.17
N THR A 287 -26.17 -2.32 21.71
CA THR A 287 -27.03 -3.45 21.30
C THR A 287 -27.19 -3.55 19.79
N SER A 288 -26.58 -2.67 19.00
CA SER A 288 -26.68 -2.66 17.55
C SER A 288 -25.80 -3.74 16.92
N SER A 289 -26.35 -4.45 15.92
CA SER A 289 -25.58 -5.30 15.02
C SER A 289 -24.82 -4.50 13.95
N GLN A 290 -25.24 -3.26 13.71
CA GLN A 290 -24.60 -2.33 12.77
C GLN A 290 -23.57 -1.47 13.48
N GLY A 291 -22.45 -1.22 12.82
CA GLY A 291 -21.32 -0.48 13.35
C GLY A 291 -20.37 -0.01 12.25
N TYR A 292 -19.14 0.27 12.65
CA TYR A 292 -18.06 0.60 11.75
C TYR A 292 -16.82 -0.23 12.11
N TRP A 293 -16.18 -0.78 11.10
CA TRP A 293 -14.79 -1.25 11.14
C TRP A 293 -13.89 -0.03 11.06
N LEU A 294 -13.00 0.15 12.03
CA LEU A 294 -12.18 1.35 12.23
C LEU A 294 -10.70 1.02 12.04
N ARG A 295 -10.02 1.85 11.26
CA ARG A 295 -8.57 1.89 11.13
C ARG A 295 -8.06 3.11 11.86
N TYR A 296 -7.21 2.89 12.87
CA TYR A 296 -6.56 3.96 13.62
C TYR A 296 -5.16 4.20 13.06
N THR A 297 -4.87 5.43 12.64
CA THR A 297 -3.53 5.84 12.20
C THR A 297 -2.96 6.84 13.20
N ALA A 298 -1.99 6.42 14.00
CA ALA A 298 -1.27 7.28 14.93
C ALA A 298 -0.44 8.31 14.14
N VAL A 299 -0.63 9.59 14.43
CA VAL A 299 0.08 10.70 13.75
C VAL A 299 1.25 11.23 14.59
N THR A 300 1.39 10.73 15.81
CA THR A 300 2.45 11.06 16.74
C THR A 300 2.80 9.82 17.55
N THR A 301 3.96 9.85 18.21
CA THR A 301 4.27 8.89 19.25
C THR A 301 3.31 9.08 20.42
N ILE A 302 2.74 7.98 20.91
CA ILE A 302 1.80 7.97 22.04
C ILE A 302 2.38 7.06 23.13
N GLU A 303 2.61 7.65 24.29
CA GLU A 303 3.08 6.93 25.48
C GLU A 303 1.85 6.37 26.23
N MET A 304 1.63 5.07 26.14
CA MET A 304 0.65 4.36 26.96
C MET A 304 1.35 3.79 28.21
N PRO A 305 0.61 3.50 29.30
CA PRO A 305 1.21 2.93 30.50
C PRO A 305 1.92 1.57 30.31
N TRP A 306 1.57 0.85 29.25
CA TRP A 306 2.05 -0.50 28.95
C TRP A 306 2.90 -0.59 27.69
N GLU A 307 2.82 0.38 26.78
CA GLU A 307 3.58 0.36 25.53
C GLU A 307 3.75 1.76 24.92
N LYS A 308 4.61 1.84 23.91
CA LYS A 308 4.83 3.04 23.12
C LYS A 308 4.35 2.80 21.70
N ILE A 309 3.33 3.55 21.29
CA ILE A 309 2.76 3.48 19.94
C ILE A 309 3.53 4.46 19.05
N THR A 310 4.15 3.97 17.99
CA THR A 310 4.84 4.79 16.99
C THR A 310 3.87 5.28 15.91
N PRO A 311 4.13 6.41 15.21
CA PRO A 311 3.31 6.84 14.08
C PRO A 311 3.16 5.74 13.03
N GLY A 312 1.93 5.52 12.57
CA GLY A 312 1.58 4.38 11.72
C GLY A 312 0.17 3.85 11.99
N VAL A 313 -0.24 2.82 11.25
CA VAL A 313 -1.45 2.07 11.59
C VAL A 313 -1.25 1.44 12.96
N ASN A 314 -2.18 1.70 13.87
CA ASN A 314 -2.19 1.12 15.20
C ASN A 314 -3.15 -0.08 15.21
N TYR A 315 -2.57 -1.26 15.40
CA TYR A 315 -3.32 -2.52 15.48
C TYR A 315 -3.85 -2.76 16.89
N ASP A 316 -3.25 -2.14 17.92
CA ASP A 316 -3.59 -2.27 19.33
C ASP A 316 -4.64 -1.25 19.75
N TYR A 317 -5.88 -1.67 19.99
CA TYR A 317 -6.91 -0.75 20.46
C TYR A 317 -7.91 -1.37 21.44
N TYR A 318 -8.29 -0.56 22.42
CA TYR A 318 -8.88 -1.03 23.67
C TYR A 318 -10.37 -0.72 23.83
N GLU A 319 -11.00 -0.05 22.85
CA GLU A 319 -12.44 0.27 22.90
C GLU A 319 -13.22 -0.19 21.67
N GLY A 320 -13.72 -1.42 21.70
CA GLY A 320 -14.51 -2.01 20.64
C GLY A 320 -14.42 -3.52 20.72
N LYS A 321 -14.66 -4.19 19.61
CA LYS A 321 -14.34 -5.61 19.45
C LYS A 321 -13.15 -5.73 18.50
N SER A 322 -12.17 -6.54 18.86
CA SER A 322 -11.00 -6.79 18.02
C SER A 322 -11.37 -7.64 16.82
N ILE A 323 -10.70 -7.43 15.69
CA ILE A 323 -10.75 -8.33 14.54
C ILE A 323 -10.27 -9.74 14.91
N GLU A 324 -9.31 -9.86 15.82
CA GLU A 324 -8.73 -11.14 16.25
C GLU A 324 -9.75 -12.04 16.97
N ASP A 325 -10.71 -11.39 17.64
CA ASP A 325 -11.80 -12.03 18.38
C ASP A 325 -13.01 -12.35 17.48
N LEU A 326 -12.89 -12.21 16.16
CA LEU A 326 -13.96 -12.61 15.25
C LEU A 326 -14.19 -14.12 15.37
N PRO A 327 -15.41 -14.57 15.70
CA PRO A 327 -15.68 -15.98 15.85
C PRO A 327 -15.60 -16.70 14.50
N LYS A 328 -15.31 -18.00 14.54
CA LYS A 328 -15.57 -18.89 13.39
C LYS A 328 -17.04 -18.74 12.98
N ASP A 329 -17.26 -18.38 11.73
CA ASP A 329 -18.60 -18.15 11.19
C ASP A 329 -19.10 -19.43 10.50
N ASN A 330 -20.22 -19.97 11.00
CA ASN A 330 -20.84 -21.18 10.46
C ASN A 330 -21.48 -20.96 9.07
N THR A 331 -21.49 -19.74 8.53
CA THR A 331 -21.91 -19.48 7.14
C THR A 331 -20.79 -19.75 6.13
N PHE A 332 -19.52 -19.79 6.57
CA PHE A 332 -18.36 -20.16 5.75
C PHE A 332 -18.25 -21.69 5.66
N THR A 333 -19.17 -22.29 4.91
CA THR A 333 -19.34 -23.74 4.78
C THR A 333 -18.72 -24.34 3.52
N LEU A 334 -18.09 -23.50 2.69
CA LEU A 334 -17.51 -23.97 1.44
C LEU A 334 -16.25 -24.81 1.72
N GLU A 335 -16.14 -25.94 1.05
CA GLU A 335 -14.91 -26.72 0.95
C GLU A 335 -14.36 -26.57 -0.49
N PRO A 336 -13.58 -25.51 -0.78
CA PRO A 336 -13.15 -25.21 -2.14
C PRO A 336 -12.06 -26.16 -2.64
N PHE A 337 -11.44 -26.94 -1.74
CA PHE A 337 -10.32 -27.83 -2.01
C PHE A 337 -10.69 -29.24 -1.53
N THR A 338 -10.96 -30.14 -2.47
CA THR A 338 -11.56 -31.46 -2.16
C THR A 338 -10.54 -32.50 -1.69
N ASP A 339 -9.30 -32.42 -2.17
CA ASP A 339 -8.22 -33.36 -1.80
C ASP A 339 -7.18 -32.74 -0.85
N PHE A 340 -7.36 -31.46 -0.49
CA PHE A 340 -6.44 -30.69 0.35
C PHE A 340 -7.19 -30.00 1.48
N ALA A 341 -7.30 -30.69 2.62
CA ALA A 341 -7.85 -30.07 3.82
C ALA A 341 -6.84 -29.05 4.38
N LEU A 342 -7.08 -27.77 4.08
CA LEU A 342 -6.39 -26.67 4.74
C LEU A 342 -6.93 -26.56 6.17
N LYS A 343 -6.16 -27.12 7.12
CA LYS A 343 -6.57 -27.20 8.54
C LYS A 343 -6.90 -25.82 9.09
N ASN A 344 -7.97 -25.77 9.89
CA ASN A 344 -8.45 -24.55 10.55
C ASN A 344 -8.83 -23.39 9.62
N HIS A 345 -9.04 -23.66 8.33
CA HIS A 345 -9.59 -22.67 7.41
C HIS A 345 -11.10 -22.83 7.29
N ILE A 346 -11.79 -21.71 7.09
CA ILE A 346 -13.18 -21.66 6.67
C ILE A 346 -13.28 -20.80 5.42
N TRP A 347 -14.22 -21.11 4.54
CA TRP A 347 -14.30 -20.48 3.22
C TRP A 347 -15.71 -20.08 2.82
N LYS A 348 -15.77 -19.04 2.01
CA LYS A 348 -16.97 -18.55 1.34
C LYS A 348 -16.61 -18.04 -0.04
N ARG A 349 -17.53 -18.21 -0.98
CA ARG A 349 -17.38 -17.67 -2.34
C ARG A 349 -18.29 -16.45 -2.52
N LYS A 350 -17.78 -15.39 -3.14
CA LYS A 350 -18.54 -14.20 -3.53
C LYS A 350 -18.23 -13.91 -4.99
N GLY A 351 -19.17 -14.22 -5.87
CA GLY A 351 -18.92 -14.25 -7.31
C GLY A 351 -17.88 -15.34 -7.65
N ASP A 352 -16.80 -14.97 -8.31
CA ASP A 352 -15.70 -15.88 -8.66
C ASP A 352 -14.53 -15.84 -7.68
N GLU A 353 -14.58 -14.97 -6.68
CA GLU A 353 -13.53 -14.81 -5.69
C GLU A 353 -13.80 -15.67 -4.46
N LEU A 354 -12.71 -16.11 -3.86
CA LEU A 354 -12.70 -16.91 -2.64
C LEU A 354 -12.32 -16.02 -1.47
N TYR A 355 -13.08 -16.10 -0.40
CA TYR A 355 -12.81 -15.42 0.86
C TYR A 355 -12.71 -16.48 1.94
N GLY A 356 -11.74 -16.34 2.82
CA GLY A 356 -11.54 -17.28 3.89
C GLY A 356 -10.91 -16.65 5.11
N ALA A 357 -10.84 -17.46 6.15
CA ALA A 357 -10.20 -17.10 7.40
C ALA A 357 -9.47 -18.33 7.93
N GLN A 358 -8.25 -18.12 8.43
CA GLN A 358 -7.48 -19.15 9.12
C GLN A 358 -7.45 -18.85 10.60
N PHE A 359 -7.69 -19.88 11.42
CA PHE A 359 -7.70 -19.79 12.87
C PHE A 359 -6.59 -20.63 13.51
N ASP A 360 -6.17 -20.25 14.70
CA ASP A 360 -5.34 -21.10 15.54
C ASP A 360 -6.17 -22.25 16.18
N GLU A 361 -5.49 -23.11 16.94
CA GLU A 361 -6.12 -24.23 17.65
C GLU A 361 -7.08 -23.78 18.77
N LYS A 362 -6.92 -22.55 19.27
CA LYS A 362 -7.77 -21.94 20.31
C LYS A 362 -8.99 -21.23 19.71
N GLY A 363 -9.03 -21.06 18.39
CA GLY A 363 -10.11 -20.40 17.67
C GLY A 363 -9.91 -18.90 17.47
N ASN A 364 -8.71 -18.36 17.68
CA ASN A 364 -8.38 -16.96 17.39
C ASN A 364 -8.08 -16.79 15.90
N LEU A 365 -8.49 -15.66 15.33
CA LEU A 365 -8.24 -15.37 13.92
C LEU A 365 -6.76 -15.03 13.70
N LEU A 366 -6.11 -15.74 12.77
CA LEU A 366 -4.72 -15.51 12.37
C LEU A 366 -4.64 -14.75 11.05
N TYR A 367 -5.37 -15.23 10.05
CA TYR A 367 -5.35 -14.65 8.70
C TYR A 367 -6.75 -14.41 8.17
N LEU A 368 -6.92 -13.28 7.49
CA LEU A 368 -7.91 -13.13 6.43
C LEU A 368 -7.29 -13.58 5.11
N VAL A 369 -8.03 -14.40 4.35
CA VAL A 369 -7.55 -15.01 3.12
C VAL A 369 -8.42 -14.54 1.96
N HIS A 370 -7.77 -14.00 0.92
CA HIS A 370 -8.44 -13.64 -0.33
C HIS A 370 -7.87 -14.45 -1.48
N GLY A 371 -8.73 -15.02 -2.29
CA GLY A 371 -8.38 -15.91 -3.39
C GLY A 371 -8.93 -15.43 -4.72
N LEU A 372 -8.06 -15.33 -5.71
CA LEU A 372 -8.41 -15.06 -7.09
C LEU A 372 -8.34 -16.36 -7.90
N PRO A 373 -9.38 -16.68 -8.70
CA PRO A 373 -9.38 -17.91 -9.49
C PRO A 373 -8.32 -17.84 -10.60
N GLY A 374 -7.63 -18.95 -10.84
CA GLY A 374 -6.59 -19.05 -11.86
C GLY A 374 -5.93 -20.41 -11.90
N THR A 375 -5.00 -20.57 -12.84
CA THR A 375 -4.18 -21.77 -12.99
C THR A 375 -2.79 -21.57 -12.41
N TYR A 376 -2.05 -22.67 -12.17
CA TYR A 376 -0.64 -22.62 -11.78
C TYR A 376 0.24 -22.28 -13.00
N SER A 377 0.18 -21.02 -13.40
CA SER A 377 0.82 -20.50 -14.62
C SER A 377 1.20 -19.03 -14.42
N LEU A 378 2.30 -18.61 -15.04
CA LEU A 378 2.71 -17.21 -15.05
C LEU A 378 1.67 -16.29 -15.70
N ASN A 379 0.86 -16.81 -16.63
CA ASN A 379 -0.19 -16.03 -17.30
C ASN A 379 -1.35 -15.65 -16.35
N ASP A 380 -1.48 -16.36 -15.22
CA ASP A 380 -2.60 -16.22 -14.28
C ASP A 380 -2.16 -15.67 -12.91
N VAL A 381 -0.86 -15.42 -12.71
CA VAL A 381 -0.33 -14.81 -11.49
C VAL A 381 -0.88 -13.38 -11.34
N PRO A 382 -1.48 -13.04 -10.19
CA PRO A 382 -1.79 -11.65 -9.89
C PRO A 382 -0.51 -10.82 -9.76
N LEU A 383 -0.37 -9.79 -10.60
CA LEU A 383 0.87 -9.01 -10.74
C LEU A 383 1.17 -8.05 -9.58
N PHE A 384 0.33 -8.04 -8.54
CA PHE A 384 0.54 -7.22 -7.34
C PHE A 384 1.60 -7.79 -6.39
N GLY A 385 2.05 -9.03 -6.60
CA GLY A 385 3.06 -9.69 -5.75
C GLY A 385 2.57 -10.10 -4.37
N GLU A 386 1.29 -9.87 -4.05
CA GLU A 386 0.66 -10.19 -2.76
C GLU A 386 0.04 -11.59 -2.70
N TYR A 387 -0.21 -12.20 -3.87
CA TYR A 387 -0.80 -13.53 -3.99
C TYR A 387 0.30 -14.55 -4.19
N VAL A 388 0.72 -15.17 -3.10
CA VAL A 388 2.00 -15.86 -3.02
C VAL A 388 1.93 -17.37 -3.13
N VAL A 389 0.73 -17.95 -3.02
CA VAL A 389 0.52 -19.39 -3.08
C VAL A 389 -0.69 -19.72 -3.93
N TRP A 390 -0.62 -20.82 -4.68
CA TRP A 390 -1.73 -21.33 -5.46
C TRP A 390 -2.21 -22.69 -4.93
N PHE A 391 -3.52 -22.87 -4.87
CA PHE A 391 -4.14 -24.13 -4.47
C PHE A 391 -5.12 -24.63 -5.55
N PRO A 392 -4.95 -25.88 -6.03
CA PRO A 392 -5.89 -26.48 -6.98
C PRO A 392 -7.21 -26.85 -6.29
N ILE A 393 -8.32 -26.79 -7.03
CA ILE A 393 -9.66 -27.20 -6.53
C ILE A 393 -9.67 -28.69 -6.09
N LYS A 394 -8.89 -29.52 -6.77
CA LYS A 394 -8.70 -30.94 -6.49
C LYS A 394 -7.32 -31.40 -6.98
N GLU A 395 -6.83 -32.54 -6.51
CA GLU A 395 -5.54 -33.06 -6.92
C GLU A 395 -5.47 -33.23 -8.44
N GLY A 396 -4.40 -32.72 -9.05
CA GLY A 396 -4.20 -32.72 -10.50
C GLY A 396 -5.09 -31.76 -11.30
N ALA A 397 -5.90 -30.91 -10.66
CA ALA A 397 -6.66 -29.89 -11.38
C ALA A 397 -5.73 -28.80 -11.94
N GLU A 398 -6.02 -28.36 -13.17
CA GLU A 398 -5.39 -27.17 -13.72
C GLU A 398 -5.93 -25.87 -13.10
N GLU A 399 -7.19 -25.90 -12.64
CA GLU A 399 -7.89 -24.77 -12.04
C GLU A 399 -7.76 -24.75 -10.51
N GLY A 400 -7.60 -23.56 -9.97
CA GLY A 400 -7.37 -23.30 -8.56
C GLY A 400 -7.56 -21.84 -8.19
N PHE A 401 -6.98 -21.46 -7.06
CA PHE A 401 -6.99 -20.10 -6.55
C PHE A 401 -5.59 -19.66 -6.16
N TRP A 402 -5.18 -18.49 -6.63
CA TRP A 402 -4.07 -17.72 -6.09
C TRP A 402 -4.53 -17.04 -4.81
N LEU A 403 -3.85 -17.28 -3.69
CA LEU A 403 -4.24 -16.84 -2.36
C LEU A 403 -3.28 -15.77 -1.82
N LYS A 404 -3.88 -14.74 -1.24
CA LYS A 404 -3.27 -13.68 -0.44
C LYS A 404 -3.65 -13.93 1.01
N TYR A 405 -2.64 -14.02 1.87
CA TYR A 405 -2.80 -14.19 3.32
C TYR A 405 -2.46 -12.88 4.02
N THR A 406 -3.46 -12.28 4.66
CA THR A 406 -3.30 -11.06 5.46
C THR A 406 -3.38 -11.42 6.93
N ALA A 407 -2.25 -11.37 7.63
CA ALA A 407 -2.18 -11.58 9.06
C ALA A 407 -2.88 -10.43 9.79
N VAL A 408 -3.77 -10.78 10.71
CA VAL A 408 -4.52 -9.81 11.55
C VAL A 408 -3.97 -9.70 12.97
N SER A 409 -2.94 -10.47 13.29
CA SER A 409 -2.24 -10.50 14.58
C SER A 409 -0.77 -10.89 14.39
N GLU A 410 0.06 -10.70 15.42
CA GLU A 410 1.44 -11.20 15.43
C GLU A 410 1.53 -12.61 16.00
N PHE A 411 2.25 -13.50 15.32
CA PHE A 411 2.43 -14.89 15.77
C PHE A 411 3.66 -15.54 15.16
N LYS A 412 3.97 -16.76 15.59
CA LYS A 412 5.10 -17.56 15.06
C LYS A 412 4.59 -18.69 14.19
N MET A 413 5.17 -18.79 13.00
CA MET A 413 5.02 -19.90 12.07
C MET A 413 6.37 -20.60 11.86
N GLU A 414 6.37 -21.71 11.15
CA GLU A 414 7.58 -22.47 10.82
C GLU A 414 8.59 -21.65 9.99
N TRP A 415 8.13 -20.70 9.18
CA TRP A 415 8.98 -19.80 8.39
C TRP A 415 9.42 -18.52 9.14
N GLY A 416 8.93 -18.27 10.36
CA GLY A 416 9.39 -17.16 11.18
C GLY A 416 8.30 -16.42 11.95
N HIS A 417 8.65 -15.21 12.39
CA HIS A 417 7.72 -14.29 13.03
C HIS A 417 6.86 -13.58 11.97
N VAL A 418 5.55 -13.77 12.05
CA VAL A 418 4.56 -13.11 11.20
C VAL A 418 4.10 -11.85 11.91
N THR A 419 4.17 -10.73 11.21
CA THR A 419 3.65 -9.42 11.67
C THR A 419 2.34 -9.11 10.95
N HIS A 420 1.57 -8.15 11.47
CA HIS A 420 0.38 -7.63 10.80
C HIS A 420 0.65 -7.25 9.33
N GLY A 421 -0.33 -7.54 8.46
CA GLY A 421 -0.24 -7.28 7.03
C GLY A 421 -0.04 -8.56 6.20
N ILE A 422 0.46 -8.41 4.98
CA ILE A 422 0.52 -9.51 4.01
C ILE A 422 1.71 -10.42 4.32
N ASP A 423 1.44 -11.72 4.51
CA ASP A 423 2.49 -12.71 4.74
C ASP A 423 2.98 -13.30 3.41
N LEU A 424 4.07 -12.71 2.91
CA LEU A 424 4.69 -13.09 1.64
C LEU A 424 5.47 -14.42 1.70
N TYR A 425 5.67 -14.97 2.91
CA TYR A 425 6.39 -16.22 3.13
C TYR A 425 5.47 -17.43 3.23
N TYR A 426 4.16 -17.20 3.36
CA TYR A 426 3.17 -18.24 3.57
C TYR A 426 3.25 -19.34 2.50
N TYR A 427 3.51 -20.58 2.93
CA TYR A 427 3.50 -21.79 2.10
C TYR A 427 4.19 -21.64 0.74
N GLN A 428 5.38 -21.05 0.73
CA GLN A 428 6.26 -20.99 -0.44
C GLN A 428 6.99 -22.33 -0.69
N GLU A 429 6.37 -23.45 -0.36
CA GLU A 429 6.92 -24.81 -0.56
C GLU A 429 6.75 -25.30 -2.01
N GLU A 430 7.47 -26.38 -2.33
CA GLU A 430 7.58 -26.95 -3.68
C GLU A 430 6.22 -27.26 -4.32
N GLY A 431 6.02 -26.71 -5.53
CA GLY A 431 4.85 -26.98 -6.37
C GLY A 431 3.60 -26.16 -6.08
N ARG A 432 3.64 -25.20 -5.14
CA ARG A 432 2.47 -24.35 -4.79
C ARG A 432 2.82 -22.88 -4.62
N GLY A 433 4.03 -22.58 -4.16
CA GLY A 433 4.51 -21.21 -4.02
C GLY A 433 4.75 -20.54 -5.37
N ILE A 434 4.52 -19.23 -5.43
CA ILE A 434 4.87 -18.40 -6.58
C ILE A 434 6.38 -18.42 -6.85
N SER A 435 7.19 -18.58 -5.80
CA SER A 435 8.65 -18.67 -5.87
C SER A 435 9.18 -19.89 -6.63
N TRP A 436 8.32 -20.89 -6.88
CA TRP A 436 8.62 -22.12 -7.62
C TRP A 436 8.24 -22.05 -9.09
N LEU A 437 7.59 -20.98 -9.53
CA LEU A 437 7.37 -20.77 -10.94
C LEU A 437 8.71 -20.56 -11.66
N THR A 438 8.81 -21.20 -12.82
CA THR A 438 9.93 -21.09 -13.74
C THR A 438 9.44 -20.55 -15.08
N ARG A 439 10.37 -20.22 -15.98
CA ARG A 439 10.05 -19.79 -17.34
C ARG A 439 9.17 -20.79 -18.10
N ASP A 440 9.29 -22.08 -17.80
CA ASP A 440 8.49 -23.13 -18.45
C ASP A 440 7.00 -23.10 -18.05
N HIS A 441 6.68 -22.40 -16.96
CA HIS A 441 5.29 -22.16 -16.55
C HIS A 441 4.63 -21.02 -17.32
N TYR A 442 5.36 -20.37 -18.25
CA TYR A 442 4.80 -19.42 -19.19
C TYR A 442 4.31 -20.16 -20.44
N LYS A 443 3.11 -19.84 -20.90
CA LYS A 443 2.57 -20.33 -22.19
C LYS A 443 2.36 -19.14 -23.12
N GLU A 444 2.85 -19.24 -24.35
CA GLU A 444 2.58 -18.21 -25.37
C GLU A 444 1.08 -18.12 -25.68
N GLY A 445 0.57 -16.88 -25.76
CA GLY A 445 -0.86 -16.59 -25.95
C GLY A 445 -1.59 -16.29 -24.64
N TRP A 446 -2.27 -15.14 -24.58
CA TRP A 446 -3.03 -14.69 -23.41
C TRP A 446 -4.53 -14.89 -23.62
N ASP A 447 -5.23 -15.18 -22.52
CA ASP A 447 -6.68 -14.96 -22.46
C ASP A 447 -6.93 -13.46 -22.21
N LEU A 448 -7.33 -12.76 -23.26
CA LEU A 448 -7.64 -11.31 -23.22
C LEU A 448 -8.62 -10.94 -22.09
N ARG A 449 -9.51 -11.86 -21.68
CA ARG A 449 -10.46 -11.63 -20.59
C ARG A 449 -9.79 -11.50 -19.23
N LYS A 450 -8.70 -12.25 -18.98
CA LYS A 450 -7.94 -12.21 -17.72
C LYS A 450 -7.11 -10.94 -17.61
N LEU A 451 -6.52 -10.50 -18.72
CA LEU A 451 -5.85 -9.21 -18.84
C LEU A 451 -6.80 -8.06 -18.47
N LEU A 452 -8.02 -8.07 -19.02
CA LEU A 452 -9.05 -7.09 -18.70
C LEU A 452 -9.47 -7.13 -17.22
N LYS A 453 -9.56 -8.31 -16.60
CA LYS A 453 -9.92 -8.44 -15.17
C LYS A 453 -8.84 -7.85 -14.24
N TYR A 454 -7.56 -8.08 -14.54
CA TYR A 454 -6.44 -7.43 -13.84
C TYR A 454 -6.57 -5.90 -13.89
N PHE A 455 -6.90 -5.34 -15.07
CA PHE A 455 -7.09 -3.89 -15.20
C PHE A 455 -8.29 -3.35 -14.45
N TRP A 456 -9.43 -4.03 -14.49
CA TRP A 456 -10.58 -3.63 -13.70
C TRP A 456 -10.27 -3.63 -12.19
N SER A 457 -9.45 -4.57 -11.70
CA SER A 457 -9.02 -4.56 -10.30
C SER A 457 -8.08 -3.39 -9.97
N LEU A 458 -7.13 -3.04 -10.86
CA LEU A 458 -6.25 -1.89 -10.72
C LEU A 458 -7.00 -0.55 -10.71
N ILE A 459 -8.03 -0.42 -11.56
CA ILE A 459 -8.86 0.78 -11.66
C ILE A 459 -9.72 0.96 -10.41
N ASN A 460 -10.24 -0.13 -9.84
CA ASN A 460 -11.09 -0.06 -8.64
C ASN A 460 -10.30 0.07 -7.32
N GLN A 461 -8.97 -0.13 -7.35
CA GLN A 461 -8.08 0.09 -6.20
C GLN A 461 -7.44 1.49 -6.16
N ARG A 462 -7.59 2.29 -7.22
CA ARG A 462 -7.19 3.71 -7.29
C ARG A 462 -8.40 4.61 -7.07
#